data_AF-A0A9E1K8P7-F1
#
_entry.id   AF-A0A9E1K8P7-F1
#
_cell.length_a   1.000
_cell.length_b   1.000
_cell.length_c   1.000
_cell.angle_alpha   90.00
_cell.angle_beta   90.00
_cell.angle_gamma   90.00
#
_symmetry.space_group_name_H-M   'P 1'
#
loop_
_entity.id
_entity.type
_entity.pdbx_description
1 polymer ?
#
loop_
_entity_poly.entity_id
_entity_poly.type
_entity_poly.pdbx_seq_one_letter_code
_entity_poly.pdbx_strand_id
1 'polypeptide(L)'
;MAIKIQSNHSLNSKVVVASVSFSKSAVLREELLNFFPNSIFNETGKRLSGEQLIEFINDADAAIIGVETINDTLLEQTPKLKIISK
;
A
#
# COMPACT_ATOMS: atom_id res chain seq x y z
N MET A 1 16.03 3.25 -24.75
CA MET A 1 16.68 4.14 -23.76
C MET A 1 15.90 3.99 -22.47
N ALA A 2 16.33 3.09 -21.58
CA ALA A 2 15.66 2.88 -20.30
C ALA A 2 16.22 3.90 -19.31
N ILE A 3 15.39 4.86 -18.92
CA ILE A 3 15.67 5.78 -17.82
C ILE A 3 15.75 4.94 -16.54
N LYS A 4 16.99 4.64 -16.09
CA LYS A 4 17.22 4.19 -14.72
C LYS A 4 16.89 5.38 -13.81
N ILE A 5 15.67 5.42 -13.31
CA ILE A 5 15.34 6.26 -12.17
C ILE A 5 16.17 5.70 -11.01
N GLN A 6 17.27 6.36 -10.68
CA GLN A 6 17.94 6.15 -9.41
C GLN A 6 17.01 6.71 -8.33
N SER A 7 16.09 5.89 -7.84
CA SER A 7 15.27 6.21 -6.68
C SER A 7 16.07 5.87 -5.43
N ASN A 8 16.44 6.91 -4.68
CA ASN A 8 17.04 6.82 -3.35
C ASN A 8 16.04 6.28 -2.29
N HIS A 9 15.04 5.50 -2.70
CA HIS A 9 14.11 4.83 -1.80
C HIS A 9 14.82 3.61 -1.22
N SER A 10 14.81 3.49 0.10
CA SER A 10 15.20 2.25 0.75
C SER A 10 14.34 1.14 0.16
N LEU A 11 14.96 0.16 -0.49
CA LEU A 11 14.31 -1.06 -1.02
C LEU A 11 13.48 -1.81 0.05
N ASN A 12 13.58 -1.39 1.31
CA ASN A 12 12.87 -1.94 2.46
C ASN A 12 11.53 -1.27 2.79
N SER A 13 11.09 -0.21 2.10
CA SER A 13 9.78 0.40 2.40
C SER A 13 8.63 -0.59 2.20
N LYS A 14 7.82 -0.77 3.24
CA LYS A 14 6.65 -1.66 3.24
C LYS A 14 5.46 -0.90 2.66
N VAL A 15 5.02 -1.32 1.48
CA VAL A 15 3.82 -0.78 0.82
C VAL A 15 2.67 -1.76 0.99
N VAL A 16 1.52 -1.28 1.46
CA VAL A 16 0.31 -2.11 1.53
C VAL A 16 -0.71 -1.66 0.50
N VAL A 17 -1.35 -2.60 -0.17
CA VAL A 17 -2.34 -2.34 -1.22
C VAL A 17 -3.71 -2.76 -0.72
N ALA A 18 -4.47 -1.82 -0.17
CA ALA A 18 -5.83 -2.07 0.31
C ALA A 18 -6.82 -2.18 -0.85
N SER A 19 -6.56 -1.44 -1.93
CA SER A 19 -7.39 -1.41 -3.14
C SER A 19 -7.58 -2.82 -3.72
N VAL A 20 -8.85 -3.25 -3.80
CA VAL A 20 -9.22 -4.55 -4.38
C VAL A 20 -8.89 -4.64 -5.86
N SER A 21 -9.11 -3.57 -6.63
CA SER A 21 -8.84 -3.56 -8.08
C SER A 21 -7.34 -3.64 -8.37
N PHE A 22 -6.52 -2.89 -7.62
CA PHE A 22 -5.07 -2.97 -7.74
C PHE A 22 -4.57 -4.36 -7.34
N SER A 23 -5.04 -4.89 -6.21
CA SER A 23 -4.62 -6.20 -5.69
C SER A 23 -4.92 -7.35 -6.65
N LYS A 24 -5.92 -7.22 -7.52
CA LYS A 24 -6.28 -8.20 -8.57
C LYS A 24 -5.50 -8.03 -9.88
N SER A 25 -4.82 -6.90 -10.09
CA SER A 25 -4.12 -6.62 -11.33
C SER A 25 -2.71 -7.22 -11.31
N ALA A 26 -2.50 -8.32 -12.05
CA ALA A 26 -1.19 -8.97 -12.14
C ALA A 26 -0.07 -8.00 -12.59
N VAL A 27 -0.36 -7.16 -13.58
CA VAL A 27 0.57 -6.16 -14.11
C VAL A 27 0.98 -5.16 -13.03
N LEU A 28 0.02 -4.62 -12.26
CA LEU A 28 0.33 -3.64 -11.23
C LEU A 28 1.04 -4.25 -10.03
N ARG A 29 0.74 -5.51 -9.69
CA ARG A 29 1.47 -6.26 -8.66
C ARG A 29 2.93 -6.44 -9.05
N GLU A 30 3.18 -6.88 -10.28
CA GLU A 30 4.54 -7.08 -10.81
C GLU A 30 5.34 -5.79 -10.79
N GLU A 31 4.78 -4.70 -11.33
CA GLU A 31 5.43 -3.39 -11.31
C GLU A 31 5.71 -2.91 -9.90
N LEU A 32 4.76 -3.03 -8.96
CA LEU A 32 4.97 -2.60 -7.58
C LEU A 32 6.07 -3.42 -6.90
N LEU A 33 6.06 -4.74 -7.06
CA LEU A 33 7.04 -5.63 -6.46
C LEU A 33 8.46 -5.43 -7.02
N ASN A 34 8.60 -4.99 -8.27
CA ASN A 34 9.90 -4.64 -8.86
C ASN A 34 10.60 -3.48 -8.12
N PHE A 35 9.83 -2.55 -7.55
CA PHE A 35 10.37 -1.41 -6.79
C PHE A 35 10.28 -1.59 -5.28
N PHE A 36 9.25 -2.30 -4.80
CA PHE A 36 8.96 -2.53 -3.39
C PHE A 36 8.67 -4.02 -3.13
N PRO A 37 9.70 -4.87 -3.05
CA PRO A 37 9.54 -6.33 -2.91
C PRO A 37 8.77 -6.77 -1.65
N ASN A 38 8.76 -5.92 -0.61
CA ASN A 38 8.06 -6.17 0.66
C ASN A 38 6.58 -5.76 0.62
N SER A 39 6.01 -5.53 -0.57
CA SER A 39 4.63 -5.10 -0.70
C SER A 39 3.63 -6.19 -0.31
N ILE A 40 2.56 -5.81 0.37
CA ILE A 40 1.48 -6.71 0.80
C ILE A 40 0.19 -6.29 0.11
N PHE A 41 -0.52 -7.25 -0.47
CA PHE A 41 -1.76 -7.00 -1.19
C PHE A 41 -2.96 -7.49 -0.39
N ASN A 42 -4.11 -6.85 -0.61
CA ASN A 42 -5.37 -7.31 -0.06
C ASN A 42 -5.84 -8.58 -0.77
N GLU A 43 -5.46 -9.74 -0.23
CA GLU A 43 -5.83 -11.06 -0.77
C GLU A 43 -7.28 -11.46 -0.45
N THR A 44 -7.99 -10.69 0.39
CA THR A 44 -9.39 -11.01 0.75
C THR A 44 -10.37 -10.78 -0.40
N GLY A 45 -9.99 -9.95 -1.38
CA GLY A 45 -10.86 -9.53 -2.49
C GLY A 45 -12.06 -8.67 -2.08
N LYS A 46 -12.13 -8.23 -0.83
CA LYS A 46 -13.20 -7.40 -0.25
C LYS A 46 -12.65 -6.06 0.22
N ARG A 47 -13.52 -5.05 0.29
CA ARG A 47 -13.18 -3.75 0.87
C ARG A 47 -12.82 -3.93 2.35
N LEU A 48 -11.63 -3.47 2.75
CA LEU A 48 -11.23 -3.38 4.15
C LEU A 48 -11.83 -2.11 4.78
N SER A 49 -12.20 -2.20 6.06
CA SER A 49 -12.79 -1.06 6.79
C SER A 49 -12.58 -1.20 8.29
N GLY A 50 -12.62 -0.06 9.00
CA GLY A 50 -12.49 -0.04 10.46
C GLY A 50 -11.17 -0.65 10.91
N GLU A 51 -11.22 -1.46 11.97
CA GLU A 51 -10.05 -2.11 12.57
C GLU A 51 -9.27 -2.96 11.56
N GLN A 52 -9.93 -3.69 10.67
CA GLN A 52 -9.24 -4.51 9.66
C GLN A 52 -8.36 -3.68 8.72
N LEU A 53 -8.80 -2.47 8.39
CA LEU A 53 -8.01 -1.56 7.56
C LEU A 53 -6.84 -0.97 8.34
N ILE A 54 -7.06 -0.65 9.62
CA ILE A 54 -6.02 -0.12 10.51
C ILE A 54 -4.93 -1.18 10.72
N GLU A 55 -5.29 -2.42 11.06
CA GLU A 55 -4.35 -3.53 11.22
C GLU A 55 -3.56 -3.81 9.95
N PHE A 56 -4.22 -3.71 8.79
CA PHE A 56 -3.57 -3.90 7.50
C PHE A 56 -2.54 -2.80 7.20
N ILE A 57 -2.74 -1.58 7.72
CA ILE A 57 -1.91 -0.40 7.43
C ILE A 57 -0.88 -0.10 8.53
N ASN A 58 -1.08 -0.52 9.78
CA ASN A 58 -0.38 -0.01 10.96
C ASN A 58 1.16 -0.01 10.89
N ASP A 59 1.75 -1.01 10.23
CA ASP A 59 3.19 -1.19 10.09
C ASP A 59 3.70 -0.84 8.67
N ALA A 60 2.86 -0.24 7.83
CA ALA A 60 3.23 0.18 6.48
C ALA A 60 3.88 1.58 6.47
N ASP A 61 4.82 1.80 5.55
CA ASP A 61 5.36 3.12 5.25
C ASP A 61 4.46 3.87 4.26
N ALA A 62 3.81 3.13 3.34
CA ALA A 62 2.90 3.67 2.35
C ALA A 62 1.69 2.76 2.12
N ALA A 63 0.56 3.36 1.74
CA ALA A 63 -0.66 2.62 1.39
C ALA A 63 -1.23 3.06 0.04
N ILE A 64 -1.59 2.08 -0.80
CA ILE A 64 -2.39 2.26 -2.01
C ILE A 64 -3.85 1.96 -1.68
N ILE A 65 -4.66 3.00 -1.72
CA ILE A 65 -6.06 3.02 -1.27
C ILE A 65 -6.98 3.13 -2.49
N GLY A 66 -8.07 2.36 -2.51
CA GLY A 66 -9.11 2.48 -3.52
C GLY A 66 -10.29 3.27 -2.97
N VAL A 67 -11.28 2.52 -2.47
CA VAL A 67 -12.54 3.06 -1.93
C VAL A 67 -12.57 3.07 -0.41
N GLU A 68 -11.50 2.60 0.24
CA GLU A 68 -11.39 2.58 1.68
C GLU A 68 -11.37 4.02 2.24
N THR A 69 -12.05 4.21 3.37
CA THR A 69 -12.14 5.53 4.00
C THR A 69 -10.90 5.75 4.87
N ILE A 70 -10.15 6.81 4.58
CA ILE A 70 -9.06 7.30 5.43
C ILE A 70 -9.62 8.47 6.23
N ASN A 71 -9.69 8.31 7.55
CA ASN A 71 -10.16 9.32 8.49
C ASN A 71 -9.12 9.58 9.58
N ASP A 72 -9.36 10.60 10.40
CA ASP A 72 -8.43 11.02 11.46
C ASP A 72 -8.12 9.88 12.43
N THR A 73 -9.13 9.13 12.88
CA THR A 73 -8.94 7.97 13.76
C THR A 73 -8.00 6.92 13.17
N LEU A 74 -8.11 6.62 11.88
CA LEU A 74 -7.19 5.68 11.21
C LEU A 74 -5.77 6.24 11.16
N LEU A 75 -5.62 7.52 10.83
CA LEU A 75 -4.31 8.17 10.74
C LEU A 75 -3.61 8.24 12.11
N GLU A 76 -4.36 8.54 13.17
CA GLU A 76 -3.87 8.52 14.56
C GLU A 76 -3.38 7.13 14.97
N GLN A 77 -4.04 6.06 14.51
CA GLN A 77 -3.66 4.68 14.81
C GLN A 77 -2.59 4.09 13.89
N THR A 78 -2.19 4.82 12.84
CA THR A 78 -1.20 4.35 11.85
C THR A 78 -0.01 5.32 11.74
N PRO A 79 0.70 5.64 12.84
CA PRO A 79 1.70 6.70 12.88
C PRO A 79 2.93 6.45 11.97
N LYS A 80 3.15 5.20 11.55
CA LYS A 80 4.21 4.83 10.61
C LYS A 80 3.86 5.21 9.16
N LEU A 81 2.58 5.26 8.81
CA LEU A 81 2.13 5.58 7.47
C LEU A 81 2.56 7.01 7.09
N LYS A 82 3.38 7.13 6.05
CA LYS A 82 3.90 8.43 5.56
C LYS A 82 3.32 8.84 4.22
N ILE A 83 2.86 7.88 3.41
CA ILE A 83 2.39 8.14 2.04
C ILE A 83 1.06 7.43 1.82
N ILE A 84 0.11 8.14 1.23
CA ILE A 84 -1.14 7.59 0.73
C ILE A 84 -1.24 7.90 -0.76
N SER A 85 -1.43 6.86 -1.57
CA SER A 85 -1.81 6.98 -2.98
C SER A 85 -3.27 6.55 -3.10
N LYS A 86 -4.14 7.47 -3.53
CA LYS A 86 -5.59 7.25 -3.62
C LYS A 86 -6.16 7.89 -4.89
#